data_AF-I2AW20-F1
#
_entry.id   AF-I2AW20-F1
#
_cell.length_a   1.000
_cell.length_b   1.000
_cell.length_c   1.000
_cell.angle_alpha   90.00
_cell.angle_beta   90.00
_cell.angle_gamma   90.00
#
_symmetry.space_group_name_H-M   'P 1'
#
loop_
_entity.id
_entity.type
_entity.pdbx_description
1 polymer ?
#
loop_
_entity_poly.entity_id
_entity_poly.type
_entity_poly.pdbx_seq_one_letter_code
_entity_poly.pdbx_strand_id
1 'polypeptide(L)'
;LAYNQIAPFMRFAHLTANQAILDAVEGARRIHILDLDAAHGVQWPPLLQAIAERADPAAGPPEVRITGAGADRDTLLRTGSRLRAFARSIQLPFHFTPLLLSSAATHHHQQVASASTTTTTSSAATSLELHPEETLAVNCVMFLHKLGGHDELAAFLKWVKAMAPAVVTVAERETIGGGFDRIEDLPQRAAVAMDHYSAVFEALEATVPPGSRERLAVEQEVLGREIDAALGPAGGRWWGGLERWGAAARGAGFAERPLSAFAVSQARLLLRLHYPSEGYHVQEARGACFLGWQT
;
A
#
# COMPACT_ATOMS: atom_id res chain seq x y z
N LEU A 1 13.88 -3.51 2.02
CA LEU A 1 14.31 -2.35 1.20
C LEU A 1 15.03 -2.75 -0.08
N ALA A 2 15.94 -3.74 -0.07
CA ALA A 2 16.69 -4.17 -1.26
C ALA A 2 15.79 -4.49 -2.47
N TYR A 3 14.66 -5.18 -2.25
CA TYR A 3 13.73 -5.47 -3.34
C TYR A 3 13.21 -4.20 -4.06
N ASN A 4 12.89 -3.15 -3.30
CA ASN A 4 12.44 -1.86 -3.86
C ASN A 4 13.55 -1.10 -4.62
N GLN A 5 14.81 -1.49 -4.47
CA GLN A 5 15.93 -0.87 -5.18
C GLN A 5 16.15 -1.54 -6.53
N ILE A 6 15.94 -2.85 -6.61
CA ILE A 6 16.24 -3.64 -7.81
C ILE A 6 15.01 -3.92 -8.68
N ALA A 7 13.80 -3.72 -8.16
CA ALA A 7 12.55 -3.95 -8.89
C ALA A 7 11.59 -2.74 -8.82
N PRO A 8 10.75 -2.53 -9.85
CA PRO A 8 9.85 -1.37 -9.93
C PRO A 8 8.59 -1.51 -9.09
N PHE A 9 8.20 -2.72 -8.65
CA PHE A 9 6.86 -3.04 -8.13
C PHE A 9 6.35 -2.07 -7.05
N MET A 10 7.11 -1.91 -5.96
CA MET A 10 6.71 -1.01 -4.87
C MET A 10 6.81 0.47 -5.25
N ARG A 11 7.77 0.86 -6.11
CA ARG A 11 7.88 2.25 -6.57
C ARG A 11 6.70 2.63 -7.47
N PHE A 12 6.29 1.72 -8.35
CA PHE A 12 5.10 1.87 -9.17
C PHE A 12 3.85 2.03 -8.31
N ALA A 13 3.65 1.15 -7.32
CA ALA A 13 2.52 1.22 -6.39
C ALA A 13 2.51 2.55 -5.62
N HIS A 14 3.64 2.94 -5.03
CA HIS A 14 3.76 4.18 -4.26
C HIS A 14 3.52 5.43 -5.13
N LEU A 15 4.15 5.55 -6.29
CA LEU A 15 3.99 6.74 -7.14
C LEU A 15 2.56 6.88 -7.66
N THR A 16 1.96 5.78 -8.08
CA THR A 16 0.58 5.78 -8.58
C THR A 16 -0.42 6.13 -7.47
N ALA A 17 -0.27 5.51 -6.28
CA ALA A 17 -1.10 5.84 -5.12
C ALA A 17 -0.90 7.29 -4.66
N ASN A 18 0.36 7.76 -4.60
CA ASN A 18 0.67 9.13 -4.22
C ASN A 18 0.02 10.15 -5.16
N GLN A 19 -0.01 9.88 -6.47
CA GLN A 19 -0.68 10.78 -7.41
C GLN A 19 -2.19 10.82 -7.18
N ALA A 20 -2.83 9.67 -6.94
CA ALA A 20 -4.26 9.62 -6.62
C ALA A 20 -4.59 10.35 -5.31
N ILE A 21 -3.73 10.25 -4.30
CA ILE A 21 -3.84 11.01 -3.05
C ILE A 21 -3.70 12.50 -3.32
N LEU A 22 -2.67 12.90 -4.08
CA LEU A 22 -2.39 14.30 -4.40
C LEU A 22 -3.55 14.96 -5.16
N ASP A 23 -4.17 14.24 -6.10
CA ASP A 23 -5.35 14.69 -6.86
C ASP A 23 -6.63 14.73 -6.00
N ALA A 24 -6.68 14.05 -4.86
CA ALA A 24 -7.84 14.02 -3.96
C ALA A 24 -7.76 15.06 -2.84
N VAL A 25 -6.55 15.48 -2.48
CA VAL A 25 -6.29 16.47 -1.41
C VAL A 25 -5.98 17.86 -1.96
N GLU A 26 -6.14 18.08 -3.26
CA GLU A 26 -5.93 19.37 -3.90
C GLU A 26 -6.79 20.46 -3.22
N GLY A 27 -6.15 21.57 -2.85
CA GLY A 27 -6.80 22.68 -2.14
C GLY A 27 -7.06 22.45 -0.64
N ALA A 28 -6.84 21.25 -0.11
CA ALA A 28 -7.00 20.98 1.32
C ALA A 28 -5.94 21.70 2.15
N ARG A 29 -6.35 22.30 3.29
CA ARG A 29 -5.45 22.97 4.25
C ARG A 29 -4.94 22.08 5.36
N ARG A 30 -5.69 21.01 5.67
CA ARG A 30 -5.33 19.97 6.62
C ARG A 30 -5.55 18.62 5.96
N ILE A 31 -4.49 17.85 5.84
CA ILE A 31 -4.48 16.55 5.15
C ILE A 31 -4.18 15.47 6.18
N HIS A 32 -5.03 14.45 6.25
CA HIS A 32 -4.76 13.27 7.06
C HIS A 32 -4.58 12.05 6.15
N ILE A 33 -3.45 11.37 6.27
CA ILE A 33 -3.19 10.11 5.58
C ILE A 33 -3.18 8.98 6.62
N LEU A 34 -4.06 8.00 6.44
CA LEU A 34 -4.01 6.74 7.17
C LEU A 34 -3.29 5.70 6.31
N ASP A 35 -2.08 5.33 6.72
CA ASP A 35 -1.27 4.30 6.08
C ASP A 35 -1.35 3.00 6.86
N LEU A 36 -1.88 1.94 6.25
CA LEU A 36 -2.16 0.69 6.97
C LEU A 36 -0.95 -0.25 7.09
N ASP A 37 0.17 0.07 6.42
CA ASP A 37 1.45 -0.63 6.59
C ASP A 37 2.64 0.34 6.47
N ALA A 38 2.77 1.20 7.48
CA ALA A 38 3.74 2.29 7.48
C ALA A 38 5.17 1.87 7.88
N ALA A 39 5.47 0.57 7.98
CA ALA A 39 6.68 0.08 8.63
C ALA A 39 7.98 0.71 8.08
N HIS A 40 8.07 0.97 6.78
CA HIS A 40 9.28 1.55 6.17
C HIS A 40 9.19 3.06 5.89
N GLY A 41 7.98 3.58 5.66
CA GLY A 41 7.69 4.99 5.39
C GLY A 41 8.23 5.55 4.07
N VAL A 42 8.80 4.73 3.19
CA VAL A 42 9.49 5.19 1.96
C VAL A 42 8.55 5.76 0.90
N GLN A 43 7.24 5.50 0.99
CA GLN A 43 6.22 6.06 0.10
C GLN A 43 6.07 7.58 0.29
N TRP A 44 6.24 8.06 1.53
CA TRP A 44 5.75 9.39 1.93
C TRP A 44 6.65 10.57 1.53
N PRO A 45 8.00 10.51 1.56
CA PRO A 45 8.83 11.67 1.24
C PRO A 45 8.54 12.30 -0.12
N PRO A 46 8.40 11.55 -1.24
CA PRO A 46 8.03 12.14 -2.52
C PRO A 46 6.66 12.82 -2.52
N LEU A 47 5.67 12.28 -1.78
CA LEU A 47 4.35 12.91 -1.66
C LEU A 47 4.42 14.20 -0.84
N LEU A 48 5.12 14.19 0.30
CA LEU A 48 5.30 15.37 1.14
C LEU A 48 6.01 16.49 0.38
N GLN A 49 7.03 16.15 -0.43
CA GLN A 49 7.69 17.09 -1.32
C GLN A 49 6.69 17.69 -2.32
N ALA A 50 5.91 16.87 -3.02
CA ALA A 50 4.94 17.33 -4.00
C ALA A 50 3.84 18.20 -3.39
N ILE A 51 3.40 17.91 -2.16
CA ILE A 51 2.44 18.74 -1.41
C ILE A 51 3.05 20.12 -1.10
N ALA A 52 4.31 20.16 -0.64
CA ALA A 52 5.00 21.41 -0.33
C ALA A 52 5.24 22.27 -1.58
N GLU A 53 5.61 21.65 -2.71
CA GLU A 53 5.87 22.33 -3.98
C GLU A 53 4.61 22.90 -4.63
N ARG A 54 3.45 22.27 -4.40
CA ARG A 54 2.14 22.74 -4.90
C ARG A 54 1.45 23.71 -3.95
N ALA A 55 2.09 24.10 -2.85
CA ALA A 55 1.51 25.02 -1.88
C ALA A 55 1.21 26.38 -2.51
N ASP A 56 0.07 26.96 -2.16
CA ASP A 56 -0.27 28.34 -2.50
C ASP A 56 0.74 29.29 -1.82
N PRO A 57 1.49 30.12 -2.58
CA PRO A 57 2.45 31.07 -2.01
C PRO A 57 1.83 32.06 -1.01
N ALA A 58 0.55 32.41 -1.16
CA ALA A 58 -0.13 33.33 -0.26
C ALA A 58 -0.59 32.67 1.05
N ALA A 59 -0.98 31.39 1.00
CA ALA A 59 -1.46 30.65 2.16
C ALA A 59 -0.37 29.81 2.85
N GLY A 60 0.75 29.54 2.18
CA GLY A 60 1.79 28.62 2.62
C GLY A 60 1.38 27.14 2.49
N PRO A 61 2.26 26.19 2.87
CA PRO A 61 1.96 24.76 2.78
C PRO A 61 0.84 24.32 3.74
N PRO A 62 0.05 23.29 3.37
CA PRO A 62 -0.96 22.72 4.27
C PRO A 62 -0.31 21.95 5.42
N GLU A 63 -1.07 21.69 6.48
CA GLU A 63 -0.68 20.75 7.52
C GLU A 63 -0.91 19.32 7.06
N VAL A 64 0.10 18.46 7.20
CA VAL A 64 0.01 17.04 6.86
C VAL A 64 0.18 16.17 8.09
N ARG A 65 -0.82 15.34 8.37
CA ARG A 65 -0.76 14.31 9.41
C ARG A 65 -0.73 12.93 8.77
N ILE A 66 0.17 12.07 9.22
CA ILE A 66 0.18 10.65 8.86
C ILE A 66 -0.09 9.82 10.12
N THR A 67 -1.16 9.04 10.10
CA THR A 67 -1.32 7.91 11.02
C THR A 67 -0.74 6.67 10.36
N GLY A 68 0.40 6.20 10.86
CA GLY A 68 1.08 5.03 10.30
C GLY A 68 0.81 3.79 11.14
N ALA A 69 0.15 2.80 10.53
CA ALA A 69 -0.21 1.55 11.17
C ALA A 69 0.87 0.47 10.98
N GLY A 70 1.00 -0.44 11.94
CA GLY A 70 1.95 -1.55 11.87
C GLY A 70 2.03 -2.37 13.15
N ALA A 71 2.75 -3.49 13.11
CA ALA A 71 2.85 -4.42 14.24
C ALA A 71 3.95 -4.04 15.26
N ASP A 72 4.98 -3.32 14.83
CA ASP A 72 6.14 -2.97 15.66
C ASP A 72 6.16 -1.46 15.95
N ARG A 73 6.00 -1.12 17.24
CA ARG A 73 5.99 0.27 17.72
C ARG A 73 7.30 0.99 17.46
N ASP A 74 8.42 0.35 17.73
CA ASP A 74 9.73 0.99 17.61
C ASP A 74 10.05 1.26 16.14
N THR A 75 9.66 0.35 15.27
CA THR A 75 9.72 0.56 13.81
C THR A 75 8.88 1.77 13.39
N LEU A 76 7.63 1.89 13.85
CA LEU A 76 6.77 3.04 13.55
C LEU A 76 7.34 4.35 14.12
N LEU A 77 7.90 4.34 15.32
CA LEU A 77 8.53 5.52 15.94
C LEU A 77 9.76 5.98 15.14
N ARG A 78 10.61 5.06 14.69
CA ARG A 78 11.75 5.36 13.81
C ARG A 78 11.28 5.92 12.47
N THR A 79 10.20 5.37 11.89
CA THR A 79 9.60 5.91 10.67
C THR A 79 9.09 7.32 10.88
N GLY A 80 8.29 7.57 11.92
CA GLY A 80 7.79 8.90 12.24
C GLY A 80 8.91 9.91 12.47
N SER A 81 10.00 9.51 13.13
CA SER A 81 11.19 10.38 13.31
C SER A 81 11.81 10.81 11.97
N ARG A 82 12.03 9.85 11.06
CA ARG A 82 12.58 10.10 9.72
C ARG A 82 11.67 11.02 8.90
N LEU A 83 10.36 10.78 8.92
CA LEU A 83 9.39 11.60 8.19
C LEU A 83 9.29 13.02 8.75
N ARG A 84 9.30 13.19 10.08
CA ARG A 84 9.34 14.52 10.71
C ARG A 84 10.62 15.28 10.36
N ALA A 85 11.77 14.60 10.34
CA ALA A 85 13.04 15.21 9.94
C ALA A 85 12.99 15.67 8.47
N PHE A 86 12.47 14.83 7.57
CA PHE A 86 12.28 15.18 6.16
C PHE A 86 11.32 16.37 5.99
N ALA A 87 10.14 16.32 6.58
CA ALA A 87 9.15 17.40 6.50
C ALA A 87 9.70 18.74 7.02
N ARG A 88 10.49 18.72 8.10
CA ARG A 88 11.18 19.92 8.60
C ARG A 88 12.16 20.49 7.58
N SER A 89 12.89 19.65 6.86
CA SER A 89 13.87 20.10 5.86
C SER A 89 13.25 20.84 4.68
N ILE A 90 11.96 20.58 4.42
CA ILE A 90 11.16 21.22 3.36
C ILE A 90 10.13 22.20 3.91
N GLN A 91 10.21 22.54 5.20
CA GLN A 91 9.35 23.51 5.89
C GLN A 91 7.84 23.18 5.82
N LEU A 92 7.49 21.89 5.76
CA LEU A 92 6.12 21.40 5.74
C LEU A 92 5.61 21.15 7.18
N PRO A 93 4.51 21.77 7.63
CA PRO A 93 3.89 21.46 8.92
C PRO A 93 3.43 20.00 8.94
N PHE A 94 3.98 19.20 9.86
CA PHE A 94 3.84 17.75 9.79
C PHE A 94 3.75 17.05 11.14
N HIS A 95 2.79 16.11 11.24
CA HIS A 95 2.58 15.24 12.39
C HIS A 95 2.58 13.76 11.98
N PHE A 96 3.13 12.90 12.83
CA PHE A 96 3.07 11.45 12.65
C PHE A 96 2.56 10.79 13.92
N THR A 97 1.56 9.93 13.81
CA THR A 97 0.96 9.16 14.90
C THR A 97 1.09 7.67 14.62
N PRO A 98 1.79 6.88 15.46
CA PRO A 98 1.83 5.43 15.29
C PRO A 98 0.46 4.83 15.67
N LEU A 99 0.01 3.85 14.89
CA LEU A 99 -1.17 3.03 15.19
C LEU A 99 -0.75 1.56 15.27
N LEU A 100 -0.77 0.97 16.46
CA LEU A 100 -0.41 -0.44 16.60
C LEU A 100 -1.56 -1.34 16.14
N LEU A 101 -1.29 -2.16 15.13
CA LEU A 101 -2.18 -3.24 14.72
C LEU A 101 -1.70 -4.51 15.44
N SER A 102 -2.58 -5.10 16.25
CA SER A 102 -2.26 -6.35 16.94
C SER A 102 -2.03 -7.47 15.92
N SER A 103 -0.91 -8.17 16.04
CA SER A 103 -0.58 -9.37 15.24
C SER A 103 -1.66 -10.46 15.34
N ALA A 104 -2.47 -10.43 16.40
CA ALA A 104 -3.59 -11.34 16.65
C ALA A 104 -4.93 -10.92 16.00
N ALA A 105 -4.95 -9.91 15.12
CA ALA A 105 -6.14 -9.58 14.33
C ALA A 105 -6.53 -10.68 13.32
N THR A 106 -5.73 -11.76 13.22
CA THR A 106 -6.13 -13.01 12.58
C THR A 106 -7.04 -13.90 13.44
N HIS A 107 -7.39 -13.52 14.69
CA HIS A 107 -8.33 -14.34 15.45
C HIS A 107 -9.43 -13.71 16.30
N HIS A 108 -9.48 -12.43 16.70
CA HIS A 108 -10.69 -11.90 17.35
C HIS A 108 -10.89 -10.41 17.06
N HIS A 109 -12.03 -10.10 16.43
CA HIS A 109 -12.64 -8.78 16.39
C HIS A 109 -12.67 -8.18 17.80
N GLN A 110 -11.98 -7.06 18.04
CA GLN A 110 -12.43 -6.03 19.01
C GLN A 110 -11.54 -4.78 19.10
N GLN A 111 -10.28 -4.77 18.68
CA GLN A 111 -9.43 -3.60 18.99
C GLN A 111 -9.54 -2.41 18.03
N VAL A 112 -10.03 -2.60 16.80
CA VAL A 112 -10.18 -1.48 15.86
C VAL A 112 -11.58 -0.85 15.92
N ALA A 113 -12.57 -1.57 16.47
CA ALA A 113 -13.96 -1.12 16.57
C ALA A 113 -14.36 -0.60 17.97
N SER A 114 -13.63 -0.97 19.04
CA SER A 114 -13.92 -0.50 20.41
C SER A 114 -13.20 0.80 20.74
N ALA A 115 -13.55 1.88 20.03
CA ALA A 115 -13.14 3.25 20.36
C ALA A 115 -14.20 4.00 21.20
N SER A 116 -14.98 3.28 22.01
CA SER A 116 -15.85 3.91 23.01
C SER A 116 -15.88 3.12 24.32
N THR A 117 -15.78 3.87 25.41
CA THR A 117 -15.94 3.52 26.84
C THR A 117 -14.76 2.82 27.57
N THR A 118 -14.10 3.62 28.43
CA THR A 118 -13.46 3.31 29.75
C THR A 118 -13.39 1.84 30.17
N THR A 119 -12.28 1.25 30.64
CA THR A 119 -11.46 1.65 31.81
C THR A 119 -10.18 0.77 31.91
N THR A 120 -9.04 1.38 32.29
CA THR A 120 -7.89 0.84 33.08
C THR A 120 -7.24 -0.51 32.73
N THR A 121 -6.16 -0.47 31.95
CA THR A 121 -4.80 -0.93 32.34
C THR A 121 -3.79 -0.50 31.25
N SER A 122 -2.65 0.05 31.67
CA SER A 122 -1.72 0.84 30.87
C SER A 122 -0.90 0.03 29.87
N SER A 123 -1.48 -0.25 28.71
CA SER A 123 -0.78 -0.31 27.42
C SER A 123 -1.39 0.79 26.57
N ALA A 124 -0.65 1.86 26.28
CA ALA A 124 -1.12 2.99 25.49
C ALA A 124 -1.37 2.55 24.03
N ALA A 125 -2.48 1.84 23.80
CA ALA A 125 -3.06 1.62 22.49
C ALA A 125 -3.47 3.00 21.97
N THR A 126 -2.75 3.47 20.97
CA THR A 126 -3.02 4.77 20.34
C THR A 126 -4.28 4.57 19.50
N SER A 127 -5.39 5.18 19.90
CA SER A 127 -6.64 5.14 19.13
C SER A 127 -6.49 5.97 17.86
N LEU A 128 -7.20 5.58 16.78
CA LEU A 128 -7.26 6.37 15.57
C LEU A 128 -8.07 7.66 15.84
N GLU A 129 -7.38 8.80 15.78
CA GLU A 129 -8.00 10.12 15.88
C GLU A 129 -8.30 10.67 14.48
N LEU A 130 -9.53 11.14 14.29
CA LEU A 130 -10.03 11.81 13.09
C LEU A 130 -10.47 13.23 13.47
N HIS A 131 -10.05 14.23 12.70
CA HIS A 131 -10.50 15.60 12.89
C HIS A 131 -11.48 15.98 11.76
N PRO A 132 -12.66 16.56 12.07
CA PRO A 132 -13.69 16.88 11.05
C PRO A 132 -13.23 17.81 9.92
N GLU A 133 -12.13 18.50 10.14
CA GLU A 133 -11.60 19.55 9.27
C GLU A 133 -10.46 19.07 8.37
N GLU A 134 -10.09 17.79 8.49
CA GLU A 134 -9.05 17.18 7.68
C GLU A 134 -9.67 16.51 6.45
N THR A 135 -8.98 16.62 5.32
CA THR A 135 -9.24 15.77 4.17
C THR A 135 -8.50 14.45 4.36
N LEU A 136 -9.26 13.37 4.58
CA LEU A 136 -8.72 12.03 4.83
C LEU A 136 -8.42 11.27 3.54
N ALA A 137 -7.22 10.72 3.42
CA ALA A 137 -6.84 9.70 2.45
C ALA A 137 -6.45 8.40 3.17
N VAL A 138 -6.89 7.25 2.67
CA VAL A 138 -6.54 5.94 3.23
C VAL A 138 -5.73 5.15 2.22
N ASN A 139 -4.56 4.66 2.64
CA ASN A 139 -3.60 3.96 1.78
C ASN A 139 -3.45 2.50 2.17
N CYS A 140 -3.79 1.62 1.22
CA CYS A 140 -3.77 0.16 1.36
C CYS A 140 -2.79 -0.44 0.32
N VAL A 141 -1.48 -0.27 0.53
CA VAL A 141 -0.46 -0.91 -0.31
C VAL A 141 -0.07 -2.24 0.33
N MET A 142 -0.29 -3.36 -0.38
CA MET A 142 0.06 -4.71 0.07
C MET A 142 -0.51 -5.03 1.47
N PHE A 143 -1.80 -4.74 1.67
CA PHE A 143 -2.45 -4.83 2.98
C PHE A 143 -3.73 -5.69 2.97
N LEU A 144 -4.59 -5.55 1.98
CA LEU A 144 -5.91 -6.21 1.96
C LEU A 144 -5.79 -7.73 1.91
N HIS A 145 -4.76 -8.27 1.26
CA HIS A 145 -4.50 -9.73 1.24
C HIS A 145 -4.19 -10.32 2.64
N LYS A 146 -3.87 -9.47 3.63
CA LYS A 146 -3.62 -9.89 5.01
C LYS A 146 -4.91 -10.07 5.81
N LEU A 147 -6.03 -9.52 5.35
CA LEU A 147 -7.33 -9.63 6.02
C LEU A 147 -7.93 -11.04 5.85
N GLY A 148 -8.59 -11.52 6.91
CA GLY A 148 -9.23 -12.84 6.97
C GLY A 148 -10.48 -12.96 6.11
N GLY A 149 -10.31 -13.41 4.86
CA GLY A 149 -11.42 -13.82 4.00
C GLY A 149 -12.39 -12.68 3.63
N HIS A 150 -13.56 -13.06 3.09
CA HIS A 150 -14.53 -12.11 2.52
C HIS A 150 -15.16 -11.20 3.60
N ASP A 151 -15.55 -11.76 4.74
CA ASP A 151 -16.29 -11.01 5.77
C ASP A 151 -15.42 -9.98 6.49
N GLU A 152 -14.16 -10.30 6.78
CA GLU A 152 -13.23 -9.35 7.39
C GLU A 152 -12.88 -8.22 6.42
N LEU A 153 -12.67 -8.53 5.14
CA LEU A 153 -12.48 -7.53 4.10
C LEU A 153 -13.68 -6.59 3.99
N ALA A 154 -14.90 -7.14 3.97
CA ALA A 154 -16.13 -6.34 3.90
C ALA A 154 -16.32 -5.47 5.16
N ALA A 155 -16.06 -6.01 6.35
CA ALA A 155 -16.13 -5.26 7.60
C ALA A 155 -15.10 -4.12 7.64
N PHE A 156 -13.87 -4.42 7.24
CA PHE A 156 -12.79 -3.45 7.14
C PHE A 156 -13.14 -2.31 6.17
N LEU A 157 -13.62 -2.62 4.97
CA LEU A 157 -13.99 -1.60 3.99
C LEU A 157 -15.19 -0.76 4.46
N LYS A 158 -16.18 -1.35 5.14
CA LYS A 158 -17.27 -0.59 5.77
C LYS A 158 -16.76 0.36 6.86
N TRP A 159 -15.80 -0.09 7.67
CA TRP A 159 -15.15 0.75 8.68
C TRP A 159 -14.38 1.91 8.04
N VAL A 160 -13.60 1.65 6.98
CA VAL A 160 -12.94 2.72 6.20
C VAL A 160 -13.97 3.69 5.61
N LYS A 161 -15.06 3.18 5.04
CA LYS A 161 -16.12 4.01 4.45
C LYS A 161 -16.77 4.93 5.47
N ALA A 162 -16.97 4.45 6.71
CA ALA A 162 -17.55 5.22 7.80
C ALA A 162 -16.70 6.44 8.21
N MET A 163 -15.41 6.46 7.87
CA MET A 163 -14.53 7.62 8.08
C MET A 163 -14.70 8.71 7.02
N ALA A 164 -15.51 8.47 5.98
CA ALA A 164 -15.71 9.36 4.85
C ALA A 164 -14.41 9.86 4.18
N PRO A 165 -13.48 8.96 3.79
CA PRO A 165 -12.25 9.38 3.12
C PRO A 165 -12.54 10.00 1.75
N ALA A 166 -11.76 11.02 1.39
CA ALA A 166 -11.77 11.62 0.05
C ALA A 166 -11.25 10.66 -1.02
N VAL A 167 -10.32 9.79 -0.64
CA VAL A 167 -9.81 8.71 -1.50
C VAL A 167 -9.32 7.52 -0.68
N VAL A 168 -9.50 6.32 -1.23
CA VAL A 168 -8.86 5.10 -0.76
C VAL A 168 -7.99 4.56 -1.90
N THR A 169 -6.69 4.43 -1.68
CA THR A 169 -5.76 3.81 -2.64
C THR A 169 -5.55 2.35 -2.27
N VAL A 170 -5.64 1.48 -3.26
CA VAL A 170 -5.39 0.04 -3.11
C VAL A 170 -4.35 -0.37 -4.13
N ALA A 171 -3.27 -1.00 -3.67
CA ALA A 171 -2.26 -1.61 -4.53
C ALA A 171 -1.97 -3.02 -4.03
N GLU A 172 -2.34 -4.01 -4.84
CA GLU A 172 -2.22 -5.44 -4.54
C GLU A 172 -1.59 -6.18 -5.73
N ARG A 173 -1.16 -7.42 -5.50
CA ARG A 173 -0.74 -8.32 -6.59
C ARG A 173 -1.96 -8.67 -7.44
N GLU A 174 -1.79 -8.67 -8.75
CA GLU A 174 -2.78 -9.22 -9.68
C GLU A 174 -2.37 -10.64 -10.08
N THR A 175 -3.32 -11.56 -10.10
CA THR A 175 -3.12 -12.94 -10.53
C THR A 175 -3.59 -13.16 -11.95
N ILE A 176 -2.73 -13.79 -12.75
CA ILE A 176 -3.09 -14.25 -14.09
C ILE A 176 -4.06 -15.44 -13.92
N GLY A 177 -5.25 -15.36 -14.53
CA GLY A 177 -6.15 -16.50 -14.63
C GLY A 177 -7.19 -16.69 -13.52
N GLY A 178 -7.35 -15.78 -12.54
CA GLY A 178 -8.59 -15.79 -11.76
C GLY A 178 -8.65 -14.93 -10.50
N GLY A 179 -9.70 -14.10 -10.43
CA GLY A 179 -10.20 -13.44 -9.23
C GLY A 179 -10.86 -14.43 -8.26
N PHE A 180 -10.13 -15.48 -7.88
CA PHE A 180 -10.60 -16.44 -6.90
C PHE A 180 -10.64 -15.79 -5.51
N ASP A 181 -11.72 -16.05 -4.77
CA ASP A 181 -11.80 -15.63 -3.36
C ASP A 181 -10.77 -16.37 -2.50
N ARG A 182 -10.51 -17.64 -2.84
CA ARG A 182 -9.51 -18.51 -2.19
C ARG A 182 -9.14 -19.70 -3.09
N ILE A 183 -7.87 -20.12 -3.04
CA ILE A 183 -7.40 -21.37 -3.66
C ILE A 183 -7.01 -22.38 -2.57
N GLU A 184 -7.82 -23.41 -2.36
CA GLU A 184 -7.59 -24.42 -1.30
C GLU A 184 -6.69 -25.57 -1.74
N ASP A 185 -6.73 -25.93 -3.02
CA ASP A 185 -5.93 -27.01 -3.58
C ASP A 185 -4.45 -26.60 -3.73
N LEU A 186 -3.53 -27.42 -3.21
CA LEU A 186 -2.09 -27.14 -3.25
C LEU A 186 -1.53 -27.13 -4.68
N PRO A 187 -1.80 -28.14 -5.54
CA PRO A 187 -1.41 -28.10 -6.95
C PRO A 187 -1.83 -26.80 -7.65
N GLN A 188 -3.07 -26.34 -7.46
CA GLN A 188 -3.52 -25.09 -8.06
C GLN A 188 -2.79 -23.87 -7.47
N ARG A 189 -2.58 -23.79 -6.15
CA ARG A 189 -1.76 -22.72 -5.54
C ARG A 189 -0.34 -22.72 -6.10
N ALA A 190 0.24 -23.91 -6.27
CA ALA A 190 1.58 -24.06 -6.81
C ALA A 190 1.66 -23.59 -8.26
N ALA A 191 0.68 -23.91 -9.10
CA ALA A 191 0.64 -23.42 -10.48
C ALA A 191 0.59 -21.89 -10.54
N VAL A 192 -0.33 -21.25 -9.80
CA VAL A 192 -0.43 -19.78 -9.76
C VAL A 192 0.83 -19.13 -9.19
N ALA A 193 1.42 -19.72 -8.14
CA ALA A 193 2.68 -19.25 -7.58
C ALA A 193 3.82 -19.34 -8.60
N MET A 194 3.93 -20.48 -9.31
CA MET A 194 4.95 -20.69 -10.32
C MET A 194 4.81 -19.68 -11.46
N ASP A 195 3.61 -19.44 -11.97
CA ASP A 195 3.39 -18.44 -13.04
C ASP A 195 3.82 -17.05 -12.58
N HIS A 196 3.38 -16.62 -11.39
CA HIS A 196 3.71 -15.31 -10.83
C HIS A 196 5.22 -15.16 -10.57
N TYR A 197 5.82 -16.10 -9.84
CA TYR A 197 7.22 -15.98 -9.44
C TYR A 197 8.18 -16.24 -10.62
N SER A 198 7.82 -17.05 -11.61
CA SER A 198 8.65 -17.18 -12.82
C SER A 198 8.78 -15.83 -13.53
N ALA A 199 7.67 -15.11 -13.72
CA ALA A 199 7.71 -13.77 -14.31
C ALA A 199 8.54 -12.78 -13.47
N VAL A 200 8.44 -12.84 -12.13
CA VAL A 200 9.27 -11.99 -11.25
C VAL A 200 10.75 -12.32 -11.37
N PHE A 201 11.12 -13.60 -11.38
CA PHE A 201 12.52 -14.03 -11.50
C PHE A 201 13.11 -13.68 -12.87
N GLU A 202 12.35 -13.87 -13.95
CA GLU A 202 12.73 -13.45 -15.31
C GLU A 202 12.93 -11.93 -15.39
N ALA A 203 12.05 -11.15 -14.77
CA ALA A 203 12.17 -9.70 -14.71
C ALA A 203 13.44 -9.26 -13.97
N LEU A 204 13.75 -9.89 -12.84
CA LEU A 204 14.99 -9.63 -12.10
C LEU A 204 16.23 -10.05 -12.91
N GLU A 205 16.16 -11.19 -13.61
CA GLU A 205 17.25 -11.65 -14.46
C GLU A 205 17.56 -10.70 -15.61
N ALA A 206 16.52 -10.17 -16.25
CA ALA A 206 16.68 -9.25 -17.37
C ALA A 206 17.16 -7.85 -16.95
N THR A 207 16.86 -7.42 -15.72
CA THR A 207 17.08 -6.02 -15.29
C THR A 207 18.19 -5.82 -14.27
N VAL A 208 18.68 -6.89 -13.64
CA VAL A 208 19.71 -6.82 -12.60
C VAL A 208 20.98 -7.55 -13.07
N PRO A 209 22.19 -6.97 -12.89
CA PRO A 209 23.43 -7.58 -13.35
C PRO A 209 23.64 -9.01 -12.83
N PRO A 210 24.19 -9.93 -13.66
CA PRO A 210 24.59 -11.25 -13.21
C PRO A 210 25.54 -11.20 -12.01
N GLY A 211 25.30 -12.05 -11.01
CA GLY A 211 26.13 -12.11 -9.80
C GLY A 211 25.87 -10.99 -8.76
N SER A 212 24.82 -10.16 -8.95
CA SER A 212 24.41 -9.20 -7.92
C SER A 212 24.07 -9.90 -6.60
N ARG A 213 24.73 -9.47 -5.52
CA ARG A 213 24.47 -9.96 -4.16
C ARG A 213 23.09 -9.54 -3.67
N GLU A 214 22.64 -8.35 -4.08
CA GLU A 214 21.32 -7.81 -3.76
C GLU A 214 20.23 -8.65 -4.41
N ARG A 215 20.40 -9.04 -5.68
CA ARG A 215 19.48 -9.97 -6.36
C ARG A 215 19.39 -11.29 -5.60
N LEU A 216 20.52 -11.91 -5.30
CA LEU A 216 20.54 -13.21 -4.60
C LEU A 216 19.85 -13.12 -3.23
N ALA A 217 20.11 -12.06 -2.47
CA ALA A 217 19.47 -11.85 -1.18
C ALA A 217 17.95 -11.65 -1.32
N VAL A 218 17.49 -10.92 -2.35
CA VAL A 218 16.06 -10.74 -2.62
C VAL A 218 15.40 -12.07 -3.01
N GLU A 219 16.01 -12.83 -3.92
CA GLU A 219 15.48 -14.13 -4.35
C GLU A 219 15.37 -15.11 -3.18
N GLN A 220 16.40 -15.20 -2.34
CA GLN A 220 16.44 -16.16 -1.24
C GLN A 220 15.61 -15.73 -0.02
N GLU A 221 15.75 -14.48 0.42
CA GLU A 221 15.19 -14.05 1.72
C GLU A 221 13.85 -13.34 1.62
N VAL A 222 13.53 -12.75 0.47
CA VAL A 222 12.25 -12.08 0.25
C VAL A 222 11.34 -13.00 -0.53
N LEU A 223 11.68 -13.31 -1.79
CA LEU A 223 10.83 -14.11 -2.66
C LEU A 223 10.66 -15.53 -2.12
N GLY A 224 11.73 -16.17 -1.62
CA GLY A 224 11.65 -17.48 -0.98
C GLY A 224 10.61 -17.53 0.17
N ARG A 225 10.62 -16.54 1.08
CA ARG A 225 9.63 -16.47 2.17
C ARG A 225 8.22 -16.21 1.67
N GLU A 226 8.07 -15.40 0.63
CA GLU A 226 6.76 -15.16 0.04
C GLU A 226 6.21 -16.42 -0.64
N ILE A 227 7.06 -17.19 -1.34
CA ILE A 227 6.70 -18.49 -1.94
C ILE A 227 6.27 -19.46 -0.84
N ASP A 228 7.05 -19.62 0.23
CA ASP A 228 6.71 -20.49 1.35
C ASP A 228 5.34 -20.13 1.95
N ALA A 229 5.09 -18.84 2.14
CA ALA A 229 3.83 -18.35 2.68
C ALA A 229 2.66 -18.57 1.71
N ALA A 230 2.88 -18.40 0.41
CA ALA A 230 1.87 -18.58 -0.63
C ALA A 230 1.52 -20.06 -0.90
N LEU A 231 2.44 -20.99 -0.63
CA LEU A 231 2.19 -22.44 -0.71
C LEU A 231 1.65 -23.02 0.60
N GLY A 232 1.93 -22.36 1.72
CA GLY A 232 1.49 -22.75 3.05
C GLY A 232 -0.04 -22.74 3.27
N PRO A 233 -0.51 -23.15 4.47
CA PRO A 233 -1.95 -23.32 4.76
C PRO A 233 -2.81 -22.05 4.59
N ALA A 234 -2.19 -20.89 4.75
CA ALA A 234 -2.83 -19.57 4.60
C ALA A 234 -2.70 -19.00 3.17
N GLY A 235 -1.89 -19.62 2.31
CA GLY A 235 -1.49 -19.08 1.01
C GLY A 235 -2.62 -18.96 0.00
N GLY A 236 -3.72 -19.69 0.18
CA GLY A 236 -4.88 -19.60 -0.70
C GLY A 236 -5.52 -18.22 -0.79
N ARG A 237 -5.29 -17.35 0.20
CA ARG A 237 -5.86 -15.99 0.25
C ARG A 237 -4.99 -14.93 -0.43
N TRP A 238 -3.74 -15.26 -0.74
CA TRP A 238 -2.75 -14.36 -1.32
C TRP A 238 -3.03 -14.02 -2.78
N TRP A 239 -3.83 -14.86 -3.44
CA TRP A 239 -4.03 -14.86 -4.88
C TRP A 239 -5.31 -14.14 -5.34
N GLY A 240 -5.80 -13.19 -4.53
CA GLY A 240 -6.95 -12.35 -4.89
C GLY A 240 -6.56 -11.25 -5.88
N GLY A 241 -7.39 -11.03 -6.90
CA GLY A 241 -7.16 -9.98 -7.92
C GLY A 241 -8.11 -8.80 -7.81
N LEU A 242 -7.97 -7.84 -8.73
CA LEU A 242 -8.74 -6.59 -8.81
C LEU A 242 -10.25 -6.81 -8.64
N GLU A 243 -10.82 -7.84 -9.29
CA GLU A 243 -12.26 -8.12 -9.22
C GLU A 243 -12.75 -8.37 -7.79
N ARG A 244 -11.96 -9.10 -6.98
CA ARG A 244 -12.29 -9.39 -5.59
C ARG A 244 -12.25 -8.11 -4.74
N TRP A 245 -11.17 -7.34 -4.86
CA TRP A 245 -11.00 -6.09 -4.12
C TRP A 245 -12.06 -5.04 -4.52
N GLY A 246 -12.32 -4.92 -5.83
CA GLY A 246 -13.31 -4.03 -6.41
C GLY A 246 -14.74 -4.40 -6.02
N ALA A 247 -15.10 -5.70 -6.08
CA ALA A 247 -16.43 -6.17 -5.66
C ALA A 247 -16.69 -5.89 -4.18
N ALA A 248 -15.71 -6.16 -3.31
CA ALA A 248 -15.84 -5.87 -1.88
C ALA A 248 -15.94 -4.36 -1.61
N ALA A 249 -15.16 -3.53 -2.32
CA ALA A 249 -15.22 -2.07 -2.21
C ALA A 249 -16.58 -1.52 -2.65
N ARG A 250 -17.11 -1.99 -3.79
CA ARG A 250 -18.47 -1.64 -4.26
C ARG A 250 -19.54 -2.07 -3.27
N GLY A 251 -19.42 -3.28 -2.70
CA GLY A 251 -20.31 -3.80 -1.66
C GLY A 251 -20.28 -2.97 -0.36
N ALA A 252 -19.18 -2.28 -0.08
CA ALA A 252 -19.05 -1.34 1.03
C ALA A 252 -19.49 0.10 0.68
N GLY A 253 -19.93 0.36 -0.55
CA GLY A 253 -20.39 1.68 -1.01
C GLY A 253 -19.29 2.61 -1.51
N PHE A 254 -18.13 2.07 -1.89
CA PHE A 254 -17.14 2.83 -2.67
C PHE A 254 -17.50 2.84 -4.16
N ALA A 255 -17.04 3.89 -4.83
CA ALA A 255 -17.07 4.00 -6.28
C ALA A 255 -15.64 4.07 -6.80
N GLU A 256 -15.38 3.43 -7.94
CA GLU A 256 -14.08 3.47 -8.59
C GLU A 256 -13.79 4.88 -9.11
N ARG A 257 -12.53 5.32 -8.94
CA ARG A 257 -12.03 6.57 -9.49
C ARG A 257 -10.91 6.24 -10.46
N PRO A 258 -11.07 6.49 -11.77
CA PRO A 258 -9.99 6.31 -12.73
C PRO A 258 -8.76 7.13 -12.35
N LEU A 259 -7.58 6.57 -12.60
CA LEU A 259 -6.32 7.28 -12.41
C LEU A 259 -6.20 8.43 -13.43
N SER A 260 -5.55 9.51 -13.03
CA SER A 260 -5.28 10.62 -13.94
C SER A 260 -4.26 10.21 -15.02
N ALA A 261 -4.39 10.80 -16.22
CA ALA A 261 -3.42 10.59 -17.30
C ALA A 261 -1.98 10.94 -16.87
N PHE A 262 -1.85 11.89 -15.94
CA PHE A 262 -0.57 12.24 -15.32
C PHE A 262 0.00 11.09 -14.47
N ALA A 263 -0.81 10.45 -13.62
CA ALA A 263 -0.40 9.29 -12.83
C ALA A 263 0.14 8.16 -13.71
N VAL A 264 -0.56 7.85 -14.80
CA VAL A 264 -0.15 6.80 -15.74
C VAL A 264 1.13 7.19 -16.48
N SER A 265 1.24 8.45 -16.90
CA SER A 265 2.44 8.95 -17.57
C SER A 265 3.66 8.88 -16.65
N GLN A 266 3.51 9.22 -15.37
CA GLN A 266 4.54 9.08 -14.34
C GLN A 266 4.96 7.61 -14.15
N ALA A 267 3.99 6.69 -14.09
CA ALA A 267 4.26 5.26 -13.98
C ALA A 267 5.05 4.73 -15.19
N ARG A 268 4.70 5.15 -16.42
CA ARG A 268 5.46 4.81 -17.63
C ARG A 268 6.86 5.41 -17.61
N LEU A 269 7.01 6.65 -17.14
CA LEU A 269 8.29 7.34 -17.06
C LEU A 269 9.24 6.68 -16.03
N LEU A 270 8.72 6.21 -14.89
CA LEU A 270 9.46 5.44 -13.90
C LEU A 270 10.19 4.26 -14.56
N LEU A 271 9.47 3.46 -15.35
CA LEU A 271 10.04 2.29 -16.03
C LEU A 271 11.10 2.70 -17.04
N ARG A 272 10.80 3.68 -17.89
CA ARG A 272 11.73 4.16 -18.93
C ARG A 272 13.05 4.71 -18.36
N LEU A 273 13.01 5.38 -17.21
CA LEU A 273 14.20 6.02 -16.63
C LEU A 273 15.01 5.10 -15.72
N HIS A 274 14.35 4.20 -14.99
CA HIS A 274 15.00 3.46 -13.90
C HIS A 274 15.03 1.95 -14.11
N TYR A 275 14.25 1.42 -15.05
CA TYR A 275 14.14 0.00 -15.33
C TYR A 275 14.07 -0.23 -16.85
N PRO A 276 15.10 0.19 -17.63
CA PRO A 276 15.07 0.17 -19.08
C PRO A 276 15.16 -1.27 -19.61
N SER A 277 14.02 -1.95 -19.58
CA SER A 277 13.80 -3.27 -20.14
C SER A 277 12.48 -3.26 -20.86
N GLU A 278 12.48 -3.76 -22.10
CA GLU A 278 11.27 -3.90 -22.93
C GLU A 278 10.27 -4.90 -22.33
N GLY A 279 10.66 -5.68 -21.31
CA GLY A 279 9.76 -6.62 -20.66
C GLY A 279 8.76 -6.00 -19.69
N TYR A 280 9.09 -4.87 -19.03
CA TYR A 280 8.14 -4.19 -18.14
C TYR A 280 7.16 -3.33 -18.94
N HIS A 281 5.88 -3.43 -18.61
CA HIS A 281 4.85 -2.60 -19.24
C HIS A 281 3.82 -2.10 -18.24
N VAL A 282 3.26 -0.91 -18.53
CA VAL A 282 2.11 -0.34 -17.80
C VAL A 282 0.87 -0.44 -18.68
N GLN A 283 -0.18 -1.05 -18.15
CA GLN A 283 -1.46 -1.17 -18.83
C GLN A 283 -2.58 -0.53 -18.00
N GLU A 284 -3.38 0.31 -18.64
CA GLU A 284 -4.65 0.76 -18.08
C GLU A 284 -5.75 -0.21 -18.55
N ALA A 285 -6.43 -0.84 -17.60
CA ALA A 285 -7.53 -1.75 -17.89
C ALA A 285 -8.48 -1.79 -16.69
N ARG A 286 -9.76 -2.07 -16.92
CA ARG A 286 -10.74 -2.29 -15.83
C ARG A 286 -10.75 -1.19 -14.76
N GLY A 287 -10.54 0.07 -15.15
CA GLY A 287 -10.49 1.21 -14.22
C GLY A 287 -9.24 1.28 -13.33
N ALA A 288 -8.24 0.42 -13.54
CA ALA A 288 -7.01 0.34 -12.77
C ALA A 288 -5.76 0.43 -13.66
N CYS A 289 -4.60 0.57 -13.02
CA CYS A 289 -3.29 0.59 -13.66
C CYS A 289 -2.48 -0.63 -13.20
N PHE A 290 -2.04 -1.43 -14.17
CA PHE A 290 -1.29 -2.67 -13.96
C PHE A 290 0.15 -2.50 -14.38
N LEU A 291 1.05 -3.09 -13.60
CA LEU A 291 2.45 -3.29 -13.96
C LEU A 291 2.65 -4.78 -14.24
N GLY A 292 3.02 -5.10 -15.48
CA GLY A 292 3.26 -6.47 -15.93
C GLY A 292 4.69 -6.69 -16.41
N TRP A 293 5.06 -7.97 -16.54
CA TRP A 293 6.30 -8.45 -17.14
C TRP A 293 5.96 -9.44 -18.24
N GLN A 294 6.42 -9.19 -19.48
CA GLN A 294 6.26 -10.03 -20.67
C GLN A 294 4.91 -10.77 -20.74
N THR A 295 3.95 -10.15 -21.46
CA THR A 295 2.50 -10.45 -21.59
C THR A 295 1.60 -9.97 -20.45
#